data_AF-A0A422PUW8-F1
#
_entry.id   AF-A0A422PUW8-F1
#
_cell.length_a   1.000
_cell.length_b   1.000
_cell.length_c   1.000
_cell.angle_alpha   90.00
_cell.angle_beta   90.00
_cell.angle_gamma   90.00
#
_symmetry.space_group_name_H-M   'P 1'
#
loop_
_entity.id
_entity.type
_entity.pdbx_description
1 polymer ?
#
loop_
_entity_poly.entity_id
_entity_poly.type
_entity_poly.pdbx_seq_one_letter_code
_entity_poly.pdbx_strand_id
1 'polypeptide(L)'
;MPSPTANKSSAEREEPEAAPAPTITSAVPYTAEEKACLLAYLTAPPQEQQEQQRRDGDAAWAAKTLPLLASMVAKVLRLAADNYEDGGTAGASAADAPAAEEEAPRRSGSTAPSKMDCFLEENAYFLEQLQLQSWPFFTLPRLCEILANPFMYNSDASGKLRGAKLQAAVRRCVLASAPLFAVPSPLMSMSEVNTG
;
A
#
# COMPACT_ATOMS: atom_id res chain seq x y z
N MET A 1 64.83 14.23 -20.33
CA MET A 1 64.20 15.53 -20.03
C MET A 1 64.01 16.27 -21.35
N PRO A 2 62.84 16.85 -21.68
CA PRO A 2 61.80 17.39 -20.80
C PRO A 2 60.41 16.72 -20.93
N SER A 3 59.53 17.21 -20.06
CA SER A 3 58.16 16.82 -19.70
C SER A 3 57.07 17.43 -20.64
N PRO A 4 55.77 17.12 -20.41
CA PRO A 4 54.70 17.09 -21.39
C PRO A 4 53.94 18.41 -21.56
N THR A 5 53.16 18.54 -22.64
CA THR A 5 52.08 19.54 -22.72
C THR A 5 50.77 18.90 -23.16
N ALA A 6 49.76 19.18 -22.34
CA ALA A 6 48.39 18.71 -22.39
C ALA A 6 47.54 19.41 -23.46
N ASN A 7 46.28 18.94 -23.52
CA ASN A 7 45.04 19.58 -23.96
C ASN A 7 44.48 19.04 -25.28
N LYS A 8 43.19 18.78 -25.44
CA LYS A 8 42.00 18.85 -24.57
C LYS A 8 40.86 18.40 -25.50
N SER A 9 40.09 17.38 -25.14
CA SER A 9 38.74 17.27 -25.71
C SER A 9 37.81 16.92 -24.58
N SER A 10 36.97 17.90 -24.28
CA SER A 10 36.03 17.96 -23.18
C SER A 10 34.99 16.87 -23.31
N ALA A 11 34.61 16.34 -22.15
CA ALA A 11 33.35 15.67 -21.95
C ALA A 11 32.19 16.59 -22.34
N GLU A 12 31.41 16.20 -23.34
CA GLU A 12 29.99 16.55 -23.39
C GLU A 12 29.30 15.61 -22.42
N ARG A 13 29.11 16.13 -21.21
CA ARG A 13 28.31 15.53 -20.17
C ARG A 13 26.87 15.89 -20.52
N GLU A 14 26.16 14.97 -21.14
CA GLU A 14 24.70 15.04 -21.25
C GLU A 14 24.14 15.18 -19.82
N GLU A 15 23.62 16.37 -19.54
CA GLU A 15 22.87 16.65 -18.33
C GLU A 15 21.56 15.86 -18.44
N PRO A 16 21.28 14.88 -17.56
CA PRO A 16 20.06 14.12 -17.66
C PRO A 16 18.90 15.07 -17.39
N GLU A 17 18.06 15.26 -18.41
CA GLU A 17 16.79 15.96 -18.35
C GLU A 17 16.04 15.55 -17.07
N ALA A 18 15.96 16.49 -16.12
CA ALA A 18 15.43 16.23 -14.79
C ALA A 18 14.00 15.72 -14.92
N ALA A 19 13.80 14.42 -14.65
CA ALA A 19 12.48 13.81 -14.61
C ALA A 19 11.53 14.68 -13.76
N PRO A 20 10.27 14.86 -14.19
CA PRO A 20 9.34 15.72 -13.47
C PRO A 20 9.22 15.29 -12.02
N ALA A 21 9.35 16.24 -11.09
CA ALA A 21 9.35 15.96 -9.67
C ALA A 21 8.09 15.18 -9.27
N PRO A 22 8.22 14.15 -8.41
CA PRO A 22 7.08 13.35 -7.98
C PRO A 22 6.05 14.25 -7.31
N THR A 23 4.83 14.26 -7.86
CA THR A 23 3.74 15.11 -7.37
C THR A 23 2.90 14.34 -6.37
N ILE A 24 2.87 14.81 -5.13
CA ILE A 24 1.96 14.31 -4.09
C ILE A 24 0.66 15.12 -4.17
N THR A 25 -0.47 14.43 -4.37
CA THR A 25 -1.78 15.08 -4.42
C THR A 25 -2.14 15.70 -3.07
N SER A 26 -2.82 16.85 -3.10
CA SER A 26 -3.37 17.49 -1.90
C SER A 26 -4.70 16.89 -1.46
N ALA A 27 -5.24 15.93 -2.21
CA ALA A 27 -6.52 15.29 -1.93
C ALA A 27 -6.51 14.42 -0.66
N VAL A 28 -5.33 13.99 -0.19
CA VAL A 28 -5.19 13.25 1.07
C VAL A 28 -4.50 14.15 2.11
N PRO A 29 -5.06 14.30 3.32
CA PRO A 29 -4.52 15.18 4.34
C PRO A 29 -3.29 14.55 5.05
N TYR A 30 -2.18 14.49 4.33
CA TYR A 30 -0.91 14.02 4.89
C TYR A 30 -0.24 15.08 5.77
N THR A 31 0.40 14.64 6.86
CA THR A 31 1.28 15.49 7.68
C THR A 31 2.57 15.81 6.93
N ALA A 32 3.38 16.72 7.48
CA ALA A 32 4.66 17.08 6.88
C ALA A 32 5.64 15.88 6.87
N GLU A 33 5.63 15.08 7.94
CA GLU A 33 6.49 13.92 8.12
C GLU A 33 6.13 12.80 7.15
N GLU A 34 4.84 12.54 6.97
CA GLU A 34 4.33 11.58 5.98
C GLU A 34 4.72 11.98 4.56
N LYS A 35 4.55 13.27 4.21
CA LYS A 35 4.96 13.80 2.90
C LYS A 35 6.46 13.69 2.69
N ALA A 36 7.26 14.04 3.70
CA ALA A 36 8.72 13.94 3.63
C ALA A 36 9.18 12.49 3.44
N CYS A 37 8.59 11.55 4.19
CA CYS A 37 8.83 10.12 4.03
C CYS A 37 8.48 9.66 2.62
N LEU A 38 7.30 10.04 2.12
CA LEU A 38 6.83 9.66 0.80
C LEU A 38 7.71 10.23 -0.32
N LEU A 39 8.12 11.50 -0.21
CA LEU A 39 9.05 12.11 -1.16
C LEU A 39 10.39 11.39 -1.17
N ALA A 40 10.96 11.06 -0.01
CA ALA A 40 12.21 10.33 0.08
C ALA A 40 12.14 8.99 -0.69
N TYR A 41 11.02 8.28 -0.60
CA TYR A 41 10.84 7.04 -1.35
C TYR A 41 10.60 7.21 -2.86
N LEU A 42 10.06 8.36 -3.28
CA LEU A 42 9.80 8.62 -4.70
C LEU A 42 11.00 9.24 -5.43
N THR A 43 11.88 9.93 -4.71
CA THR A 43 13.05 10.60 -5.30
C THR A 43 14.34 9.81 -5.12
N ALA A 44 14.46 9.00 -4.08
CA ALA A 44 15.70 8.28 -3.82
C ALA A 44 15.93 7.21 -4.89
N PRO A 45 17.13 7.16 -5.51
CA PRO A 45 17.48 6.07 -6.40
C PRO A 45 17.44 4.73 -5.65
N PRO A 46 17.10 3.61 -6.32
CA PRO A 46 16.96 2.30 -5.67
C PRO A 46 18.20 1.88 -4.86
N GLN A 47 19.39 2.29 -5.30
CA GLN A 47 20.65 2.01 -4.63
C GLN A 47 20.76 2.73 -3.27
N GLU A 48 20.41 4.01 -3.18
CA GLU A 48 20.42 4.76 -1.91
C GLU A 48 19.39 4.21 -0.93
N GLN A 49 18.21 3.80 -1.41
CA GLN A 49 17.21 3.15 -0.56
C GLN A 49 17.75 1.84 0.05
N GLN A 50 18.45 1.05 -0.75
CA GLN A 50 19.03 -0.22 -0.29
C GLN A 50 20.20 -0.01 0.69
N GLU A 51 21.04 1.00 0.46
CA GLU A 51 22.13 1.38 1.36
C GLU A 51 21.62 1.96 2.68
N GLN A 52 20.62 2.84 2.63
CA GLN A 52 19.96 3.40 3.82
C GLN A 52 19.32 2.29 4.66
N GLN A 53 18.65 1.35 4.01
CA GLN A 53 18.06 0.18 4.68
C GLN A 53 19.13 -0.71 5.32
N ARG A 54 20.27 -0.93 4.66
CA ARG A 54 21.41 -1.66 5.26
C ARG A 54 22.04 -0.93 6.44
N ARG A 55 22.04 0.40 6.43
CA ARG A 55 22.62 1.24 7.49
C ARG A 55 21.71 1.34 8.71
N ASP A 56 20.44 1.62 8.49
CA ASP A 56 19.47 1.90 9.55
C ASP A 56 18.93 0.62 10.20
N GLY A 57 18.95 -0.49 9.46
CA GLY A 57 18.52 -1.80 9.92
C GLY A 57 17.00 -1.93 10.11
N ASP A 58 16.55 -3.16 10.35
CA ASP A 58 15.13 -3.52 10.43
C ASP A 58 14.39 -2.78 11.57
N ALA A 59 15.10 -2.44 12.65
CA ALA A 59 14.54 -1.72 13.80
C ALA A 59 14.11 -0.30 13.44
N ALA A 60 14.87 0.41 12.60
CA ALA A 60 14.53 1.77 12.19
C ALA A 60 13.32 1.79 11.25
N TRP A 61 13.20 0.79 10.37
CA TRP A 61 12.02 0.60 9.53
C TRP A 61 10.75 0.46 10.38
N ALA A 62 10.75 -0.49 11.31
CA ALA A 62 9.60 -0.77 12.17
C ALA A 62 9.24 0.43 13.07
N ALA A 63 10.25 1.17 13.56
CA ALA A 63 10.03 2.28 14.48
C ALA A 63 9.63 3.61 13.80
N LYS A 64 10.11 3.88 12.59
CA LYS A 64 9.94 5.20 11.95
C LYS A 64 9.11 5.14 10.68
N THR A 65 9.47 4.26 9.75
CA THR A 65 8.88 4.29 8.41
C THR A 65 7.55 3.58 8.37
N LEU A 66 7.46 2.39 8.97
CA LEU A 66 6.25 1.57 8.93
C LEU A 66 5.02 2.28 9.56
N PRO A 67 5.12 2.97 10.70
CA PRO A 67 3.99 3.71 11.26
C PRO A 67 3.49 4.83 10.35
N LEU A 68 4.41 5.54 9.67
CA LEU A 68 4.05 6.58 8.70
C LEU A 68 3.33 5.99 7.48
N LEU A 69 3.84 4.87 6.95
CA LEU A 69 3.18 4.15 5.85
C LEU A 69 1.79 3.65 6.25
N ALA A 70 1.65 3.06 7.44
CA ALA A 70 0.36 2.61 7.95
C ALA A 70 -0.64 3.76 8.09
N SER A 71 -0.20 4.91 8.60
CA SER A 71 -1.02 6.12 8.69
C SER A 71 -1.47 6.62 7.31
N MET A 72 -0.56 6.70 6.34
CA MET A 72 -0.90 7.11 4.97
C MET A 72 -1.88 6.14 4.30
N VAL A 73 -1.63 4.83 4.43
CA VAL A 73 -2.53 3.79 3.91
C VAL A 73 -3.92 3.90 4.54
N ALA A 74 -4.01 4.14 5.85
CA ALA A 74 -5.30 4.31 6.52
C ALA A 74 -6.09 5.50 5.96
N LYS A 75 -5.42 6.62 5.67
CA LYS A 75 -6.04 7.80 5.05
C LYS A 75 -6.53 7.52 3.64
N VAL A 76 -5.74 6.80 2.83
CA VAL A 76 -6.11 6.41 1.47
C VAL A 76 -7.25 5.39 1.46
N LEU A 77 -7.27 4.44 2.39
CA LEU A 77 -8.38 3.48 2.54
C LEU A 77 -9.66 4.16 3.02
N ARG A 78 -9.55 5.19 3.87
CA ARG A 78 -10.70 6.05 4.23
C ARG A 78 -11.23 6.80 3.01
N LEU A 79 -10.35 7.42 2.22
CA LEU A 79 -10.73 8.05 0.96
C LEU A 79 -11.41 7.04 0.02
N ALA A 80 -10.93 5.80 -0.02
CA ALA A 80 -11.56 4.73 -0.80
C ALA A 80 -12.96 4.39 -0.29
N ALA A 81 -13.16 4.32 1.03
CA ALA A 81 -14.47 4.10 1.65
C ALA A 81 -15.44 5.25 1.39
N ASP A 82 -14.97 6.49 1.45
CA ASP A 82 -15.77 7.69 1.14
C ASP A 82 -16.23 7.73 -0.33
N ASN A 83 -15.51 7.05 -1.22
CA ASN A 83 -15.81 6.91 -2.65
C ASN A 83 -16.24 5.48 -3.02
N TYR A 84 -16.73 4.72 -2.03
CA TYR A 84 -17.25 3.38 -2.26
C TYR A 84 -18.64 3.47 -2.87
N GLU A 85 -18.71 3.14 -4.15
CA GLU A 85 -19.99 2.90 -4.81
C GLU A 85 -20.38 1.45 -4.49
N ASP A 86 -21.35 1.26 -3.58
CA ASP A 86 -22.10 0.01 -3.56
C ASP A 86 -22.73 -0.11 -4.95
N GLY A 87 -22.52 -1.21 -5.66
CA GLY A 87 -22.85 -1.37 -7.08
C GLY A 87 -24.35 -1.34 -7.43
N GLY A 88 -25.15 -0.55 -6.72
CA GLY A 88 -26.58 -0.33 -6.90
C GLY A 88 -26.91 0.94 -7.68
N THR A 89 -26.35 1.12 -8.87
CA THR A 89 -26.95 2.04 -9.85
C THR A 89 -27.42 1.29 -11.10
N ALA A 90 -28.75 1.35 -11.28
CA ALA A 90 -29.58 0.94 -12.43
C ALA A 90 -29.94 -0.57 -12.57
N GLY A 91 -31.12 -0.94 -12.04
CA GLY A 91 -31.73 -2.24 -12.31
C GLY A 91 -32.98 -2.61 -11.51
N ALA A 92 -33.46 -1.79 -10.56
CA ALA A 92 -34.77 -2.00 -9.94
C ALA A 92 -35.85 -1.41 -10.85
N SER A 93 -36.10 -2.07 -12.00
CA SER A 93 -37.36 -1.88 -12.71
C SER A 93 -38.45 -2.45 -11.82
N ALA A 94 -39.19 -1.56 -11.18
CA ALA A 94 -40.46 -1.86 -10.57
C ALA A 94 -41.37 -2.48 -11.64
N ALA A 95 -41.60 -3.79 -11.54
CA ALA A 95 -42.63 -4.51 -12.27
C ALA A 95 -43.11 -5.65 -11.37
N ASP A 96 -44.03 -5.27 -10.48
CA ASP A 96 -45.35 -5.88 -10.35
C ASP A 96 -45.43 -7.43 -10.33
N ALA A 97 -45.60 -8.01 -9.14
CA ALA A 97 -46.39 -9.23 -8.92
C ALA A 97 -46.72 -9.42 -7.41
N PRO A 98 -47.87 -10.04 -7.07
CA PRO A 98 -48.65 -9.66 -5.88
C PRO A 98 -48.40 -10.53 -4.64
N ALA A 99 -48.96 -10.02 -3.54
CA ALA A 99 -48.97 -10.56 -2.20
C ALA A 99 -49.30 -12.06 -2.08
N ALA A 100 -48.53 -12.75 -1.24
CA ALA A 100 -48.94 -13.94 -0.53
C ALA A 100 -48.47 -13.82 0.93
N GLU A 101 -49.43 -13.72 1.84
CA GLU A 101 -49.24 -13.88 3.28
C GLU A 101 -48.79 -15.31 3.56
N GLU A 102 -47.63 -15.51 4.21
CA GLU A 102 -47.42 -16.71 5.01
C GLU A 102 -46.39 -16.44 6.12
N GLU A 103 -46.65 -17.09 7.26
CA GLU A 103 -46.17 -16.78 8.60
C GLU A 103 -44.65 -16.74 8.78
N ALA A 104 -44.22 -15.80 9.63
CA ALA A 104 -42.87 -15.71 10.14
C ALA A 104 -42.54 -16.85 11.12
N PRO A 105 -41.35 -17.47 11.02
CA PRO A 105 -40.61 -17.91 12.18
C PRO A 105 -39.57 -16.84 12.52
N ARG A 106 -39.72 -16.23 13.70
CA ARG A 106 -38.69 -15.40 14.35
C ARG A 106 -37.42 -16.24 14.56
N ARG A 107 -36.51 -16.20 13.59
CA ARG A 107 -35.14 -16.70 13.73
C ARG A 107 -34.24 -15.52 14.05
N SER A 108 -33.45 -15.68 15.11
CA SER A 108 -32.43 -14.76 15.61
C SER A 108 -31.77 -13.97 14.50
N GLY A 109 -31.81 -12.65 14.62
CA GLY A 109 -31.16 -11.71 13.72
C GLY A 109 -29.65 -11.93 13.71
N SER A 110 -29.18 -12.76 12.80
CA SER A 110 -27.89 -12.55 12.17
C SER A 110 -28.20 -11.79 10.88
N THR A 111 -28.30 -10.46 10.98
CA THR A 111 -28.19 -9.61 9.81
C THR A 111 -26.78 -9.84 9.26
N ALA A 112 -26.68 -10.51 8.11
CA ALA A 112 -25.41 -10.64 7.41
C ALA A 112 -24.77 -9.24 7.29
N PRO A 113 -23.45 -9.12 7.50
CA PRO A 113 -22.77 -7.83 7.44
C PRO A 113 -23.06 -7.17 6.09
N SER A 114 -23.28 -5.85 6.10
CA SER A 114 -23.49 -5.13 4.85
C SER A 114 -22.21 -5.18 4.01
N LYS A 115 -22.32 -4.97 2.69
CA LYS A 115 -21.14 -4.91 1.82
C LYS A 115 -20.16 -3.82 2.27
N MET A 116 -20.68 -2.72 2.81
CA MET A 116 -19.85 -1.65 3.36
C MET A 116 -19.13 -2.09 4.63
N ASP A 117 -19.79 -2.86 5.52
CA ASP A 117 -19.13 -3.42 6.70
C ASP A 117 -17.98 -4.35 6.30
N CYS A 118 -18.21 -5.24 5.32
CA CYS A 118 -17.14 -6.09 4.77
C CYS A 118 -16.01 -5.26 4.15
N PHE A 119 -16.33 -4.16 3.46
CA PHE A 119 -15.32 -3.27 2.87
C PHE A 119 -14.44 -2.62 3.95
N LEU A 120 -15.04 -2.17 5.06
CA LEU A 120 -14.33 -1.57 6.18
C LEU A 120 -13.51 -2.61 6.96
N GLU A 121 -14.05 -3.82 7.11
CA GLU A 121 -13.34 -4.95 7.71
C GLU A 121 -12.08 -5.31 6.90
N GLU A 122 -12.20 -5.36 5.57
CA GLU A 122 -11.05 -5.55 4.68
C GLU A 122 -10.00 -4.44 4.83
N ASN A 123 -10.43 -3.18 4.98
CA ASN A 123 -9.50 -2.07 5.21
C ASN A 123 -8.70 -2.25 6.51
N ALA A 124 -9.37 -2.68 7.58
CA ALA A 124 -8.71 -2.97 8.85
C ALA A 124 -7.71 -4.12 8.69
N TYR A 125 -8.11 -5.20 8.02
CA TYR A 125 -7.24 -6.34 7.74
C TYR A 125 -5.98 -5.93 6.96
N PHE A 126 -6.09 -5.08 5.93
CA PHE A 126 -4.90 -4.63 5.19
C PHE A 126 -3.95 -3.82 6.06
N LEU A 127 -4.46 -3.01 6.98
CA LEU A 127 -3.61 -2.25 7.92
C LEU A 127 -2.88 -3.18 8.89
N GLU A 128 -3.57 -4.20 9.41
CA GLU A 128 -2.94 -5.23 10.25
C GLU A 128 -1.82 -5.95 9.50
N GLN A 129 -2.08 -6.40 8.26
CA GLN A 129 -1.08 -7.09 7.45
C GLN A 129 0.11 -6.20 7.11
N LEU A 130 -0.11 -4.90 6.90
CA LEU A 130 0.97 -3.95 6.69
C LEU A 130 1.83 -3.81 7.95
N GLN A 131 1.22 -3.72 9.13
CA GLN A 131 1.95 -3.57 10.40
C GLN A 131 2.81 -4.79 10.76
N LEU A 132 2.51 -5.97 10.20
CA LEU A 132 3.31 -7.18 10.38
C LEU A 132 4.60 -7.20 9.53
N GLN A 133 4.82 -6.19 8.67
CA GLN A 133 5.98 -6.12 7.79
C GLN A 133 7.25 -5.71 8.56
N SER A 134 8.09 -6.67 8.91
CA SER A 134 9.38 -6.43 9.58
C SER A 134 10.42 -5.75 8.69
N TRP A 135 10.22 -5.73 7.38
CA TRP A 135 11.14 -5.13 6.41
C TRP A 135 10.40 -4.42 5.27
N PRO A 136 11.06 -3.46 4.58
CA PRO A 136 10.65 -3.00 3.27
C PRO A 136 10.40 -4.17 2.31
N PHE A 137 9.32 -4.06 1.54
CA PHE A 137 8.86 -5.12 0.66
C PHE A 137 8.87 -4.69 -0.81
N PHE A 138 8.89 -5.65 -1.73
CA PHE A 138 9.16 -5.36 -3.15
C PHE A 138 8.06 -4.52 -3.83
N THR A 139 6.83 -4.54 -3.34
CA THR A 139 5.74 -3.70 -3.86
C THR A 139 5.71 -2.30 -3.23
N LEU A 140 6.61 -2.00 -2.29
CA LEU A 140 6.67 -0.70 -1.60
C LEU A 140 6.77 0.49 -2.56
N PRO A 141 7.60 0.47 -3.63
CA PRO A 141 7.63 1.57 -4.59
C PRO A 141 6.25 1.83 -5.21
N ARG A 142 5.54 0.77 -5.58
CA ARG A 142 4.19 0.87 -6.14
C ARG A 142 3.17 1.37 -5.13
N LEU A 143 3.31 0.96 -3.86
CA LEU A 143 2.48 1.48 -2.78
C LEU A 143 2.70 3.00 -2.63
N CYS A 144 3.95 3.46 -2.60
CA CYS A 144 4.29 4.88 -2.51
C CYS A 144 3.70 5.69 -3.67
N GLU A 145 3.74 5.18 -4.90
CA GLU A 145 3.07 5.82 -6.05
C GLU A 145 1.56 5.99 -5.83
N ILE A 146 0.89 4.94 -5.33
CA ILE A 146 -0.55 4.98 -5.03
C ILE A 146 -0.83 5.99 -3.91
N LEU A 147 0.00 6.03 -2.87
CA LEU A 147 -0.13 6.99 -1.77
C LEU A 147 0.07 8.42 -2.26
N ALA A 148 1.01 8.64 -3.19
CA ALA A 148 1.28 9.96 -3.73
C ALA A 148 0.17 10.47 -4.64
N ASN A 149 -0.41 9.59 -5.48
CA ASN A 149 -1.53 9.95 -6.33
C ASN A 149 -2.56 8.81 -6.43
N PRO A 150 -3.53 8.75 -5.49
CA PRO A 150 -4.59 7.76 -5.49
C PRO A 150 -5.45 7.77 -6.75
N PHE A 151 -5.51 8.89 -7.47
CA PHE A 151 -6.41 9.08 -8.61
C PHE A 151 -5.82 8.55 -9.92
N MET A 152 -4.49 8.55 -10.06
CA MET A 152 -3.77 8.32 -11.33
C MET A 152 -4.23 7.08 -12.09
N TYR A 153 -4.47 5.98 -11.38
CA TYR A 153 -4.89 4.71 -11.99
C TYR A 153 -6.22 4.18 -11.44
N ASN A 154 -6.80 4.85 -10.44
CA ASN A 154 -7.98 4.38 -9.73
C ASN A 154 -9.22 5.24 -9.98
N SER A 155 -9.14 6.17 -10.92
CA SER A 155 -10.30 6.94 -11.39
C SER A 155 -10.94 6.29 -12.62
N ASP A 156 -12.18 6.66 -12.89
CA ASP A 156 -12.84 6.39 -14.17
C ASP A 156 -12.50 7.45 -15.25
N ALA A 157 -13.11 7.35 -16.43
CA ALA A 157 -12.89 8.29 -17.53
C ALA A 157 -13.35 9.73 -17.22
N SER A 158 -14.21 9.92 -16.22
CA SER A 158 -14.65 11.24 -15.75
C SER A 158 -13.73 11.84 -14.68
N GLY A 159 -12.72 11.08 -14.24
CA GLY A 159 -11.86 11.47 -13.12
C GLY A 159 -12.46 11.19 -11.75
N LYS A 160 -13.61 10.52 -11.66
CA LYS A 160 -14.20 10.10 -10.39
C LYS A 160 -13.41 8.92 -9.81
N LEU A 161 -13.03 9.04 -8.54
CA LEU A 161 -12.31 7.98 -7.85
C LEU A 161 -13.20 6.76 -7.64
N ARG A 162 -12.67 5.57 -7.95
CA ARG A 162 -13.35 4.30 -7.72
C ARG A 162 -12.82 3.65 -6.44
N GLY A 163 -13.55 3.79 -5.34
CA GLY A 163 -13.15 3.29 -4.02
C GLY A 163 -12.69 1.83 -4.02
N ALA A 164 -13.51 0.92 -4.56
CA ALA A 164 -13.16 -0.50 -4.65
C ALA A 164 -11.89 -0.79 -5.47
N LYS A 165 -11.63 0.01 -6.52
CA LYS A 165 -10.42 -0.15 -7.34
C LYS A 165 -9.18 0.30 -6.59
N LEU A 166 -9.28 1.43 -5.86
CA LEU A 166 -8.21 1.96 -5.02
C LEU A 166 -7.87 0.97 -3.89
N GLN A 167 -8.89 0.48 -3.18
CA GLN A 167 -8.70 -0.53 -2.13
C GLN A 167 -8.03 -1.79 -2.68
N ALA A 168 -8.47 -2.31 -3.83
CA ALA A 168 -7.84 -3.47 -4.47
C ALA A 168 -6.39 -3.22 -4.91
N ALA A 169 -6.03 -1.98 -5.26
CA ALA A 169 -4.64 -1.62 -5.55
C ALA A 169 -3.76 -1.65 -4.29
N VAL A 170 -4.25 -1.09 -3.19
CA VAL A 170 -3.58 -1.16 -1.87
C VAL A 170 -3.45 -2.60 -1.41
N ARG A 171 -4.53 -3.38 -1.46
CA ARG A 171 -4.55 -4.82 -1.12
C ARG A 171 -3.46 -5.58 -1.86
N ARG A 172 -3.32 -5.38 -3.17
CA ARG A 172 -2.30 -6.06 -3.98
C ARG A 172 -0.89 -5.72 -3.53
N CYS A 173 -0.63 -4.48 -3.13
CA CYS A 173 0.69 -4.11 -2.64
C CYS A 173 0.98 -4.77 -1.29
N VAL A 174 0.06 -4.61 -0.33
CA VAL A 174 0.24 -5.11 1.04
C VAL A 174 0.26 -6.65 1.09
N LEU A 175 -0.73 -7.31 0.49
CA LEU A 175 -0.89 -8.76 0.63
C LEU A 175 0.05 -9.58 -0.24
N ALA A 176 0.49 -9.07 -1.41
CA ALA A 176 1.52 -9.76 -2.19
C ALA A 176 2.87 -9.81 -1.47
N SER A 177 3.03 -8.94 -0.47
CA SER A 177 4.22 -8.83 0.37
C SER A 177 3.97 -9.32 1.79
N ALA A 178 2.75 -9.77 2.13
CA ALA A 178 2.47 -10.34 3.45
C ALA A 178 3.49 -11.45 3.72
N PRO A 179 4.15 -11.45 4.89
CA PRO A 179 4.98 -12.58 5.26
C PRO A 179 4.07 -13.79 5.18
N LEU A 180 4.35 -14.73 4.27
CA LEU A 180 3.86 -16.08 4.46
C LEU A 180 4.40 -16.43 5.83
N PHE A 181 3.54 -16.49 6.84
CA PHE A 181 3.94 -16.96 8.14
C PHE A 181 4.56 -18.34 7.90
N ALA A 182 5.89 -18.36 7.83
CA ALA A 182 6.66 -19.55 8.06
C ALA A 182 6.27 -19.90 9.49
N VAL A 183 5.32 -20.84 9.61
CA VAL A 183 5.13 -21.59 10.83
C VAL A 183 6.55 -21.90 11.30
N PRO A 184 6.96 -21.46 12.50
CA PRO A 184 8.25 -21.85 13.02
C PRO A 184 8.19 -23.37 13.06
N SER A 185 8.84 -24.03 12.11
CA SER A 185 9.04 -25.46 12.20
C SER A 185 9.82 -25.63 13.50
N PRO A 186 9.30 -26.41 14.47
CA PRO A 186 10.12 -26.80 15.60
C PRO A 186 11.16 -27.73 15.01
N LEU A 187 12.25 -27.13 14.51
CA LEU A 187 13.44 -27.84 14.11
C LEU A 187 13.93 -28.46 15.39
N MET A 188 13.69 -29.77 15.49
CA MET A 188 13.92 -30.55 16.68
C MET A 188 15.29 -30.19 17.25
N SER A 189 15.26 -29.64 18.46
CA SER A 189 16.40 -29.58 19.35
C SER A 189 16.80 -31.03 19.63
N MET A 190 17.66 -31.60 18.79
CA MET A 190 18.43 -32.80 19.14
C MET A 190 19.58 -32.34 20.02
N SER A 191 19.24 -32.01 21.26
CA SER A 191 20.19 -31.95 22.36
C SER A 191 20.55 -33.39 22.73
N GLU A 192 21.84 -33.70 22.59
CA GLU A 192 22.62 -34.63 23.41
C GLU A 192 22.18 -36.09 23.54
N VAL A 193 23.04 -37.00 23.05
CA VAL A 193 23.57 -38.03 23.95
C VAL A 193 25.07 -38.17 23.69
N ASN A 194 25.86 -37.54 24.56
CA ASN A 194 27.27 -37.86 24.73
C ASN A 194 27.36 -38.64 26.04
N THR A 195 27.63 -39.93 25.95
CA THR A 195 27.93 -40.77 27.11
C THR A 195 29.11 -41.67 26.79
N GLY A 196 30.20 -41.45 27.53
CA GLY A 196 31.21 -42.45 27.87
C GLY A 196 32.32 -42.63 26.87
#